data_AF-A0A8T6EM76-F1
#
_entry.id   AF-A0A8T6EM76-F1
#
_cell.length_a   1.000
_cell.length_b   1.000
_cell.length_c   1.000
_cell.angle_alpha   90.00
_cell.angle_beta   90.00
_cell.angle_gamma   90.00
#
_symmetry.space_group_name_H-M   'P 1'
#
loop_
_entity.id
_entity.type
_entity.pdbx_description
1 polymer ?
#
loop_
_entity_poly.entity_id
_entity_poly.type
_entity_poly.pdbx_seq_one_letter_code
_entity_poly.pdbx_strand_id
1 'polypeptide(L)'
;MADRGIDVASRLDEMHLEVYQGMPERPLDVTDIPGSVAAMREHSAQREIEPLPDGVTTEDRYAPGPDGAPDVLVRLYRPDGLEPGGPAFY
;
A
#
# COMPACT_ATOMS: atom_id res chain seq x y z
N MET A 1 -11.86 27.46 -22.56
CA MET A 1 -12.58 26.59 -21.61
C MET A 1 -11.64 26.43 -20.42
N ALA A 2 -11.94 27.08 -19.29
CA ALA A 2 -11.09 26.95 -18.10
C ALA A 2 -11.26 25.54 -17.55
N ASP A 3 -10.15 24.80 -17.46
CA ASP A 3 -10.08 23.54 -16.72
C ASP A 3 -10.49 23.85 -15.27
N ARG A 4 -11.66 23.36 -14.84
CA ARG A 4 -12.07 23.46 -13.43
C ARG A 4 -11.33 22.37 -12.65
N GLY A 5 -10.02 22.51 -12.56
CA GLY A 5 -9.21 21.72 -11.66
C GLY A 5 -9.79 21.80 -10.26
N ILE A 6 -9.97 20.65 -9.61
CA ILE A 6 -10.42 20.60 -8.23
C ILE A 6 -9.31 21.22 -7.39
N ASP A 7 -9.62 22.32 -6.68
CA ASP A 7 -8.75 22.83 -5.62
C ASP A 7 -8.77 21.86 -4.43
N VAL A 8 -7.89 20.86 -4.48
CA VAL A 8 -7.78 19.83 -3.43
C VAL A 8 -7.23 20.44 -2.14
N ALA A 9 -6.25 21.34 -2.24
CA ALA A 9 -5.57 21.92 -1.08
C ALA A 9 -6.55 22.64 -0.13
N SER A 10 -7.53 23.39 -0.65
CA SER A 10 -8.54 24.07 0.17
C SER A 10 -9.50 23.12 0.92
N ARG A 11 -9.51 21.83 0.58
CA ARG A 11 -10.45 20.83 1.12
C ARG A 11 -9.81 19.84 2.08
N LEU A 12 -8.50 19.91 2.27
CA LEU A 12 -7.77 19.05 3.20
C LEU A 12 -7.75 19.70 4.59
N ASP A 13 -7.82 18.87 5.63
CA ASP A 13 -7.42 19.31 6.97
C ASP A 13 -5.90 19.53 7.04
N GLU A 14 -5.45 20.12 8.14
CA GLU A 14 -4.05 20.50 8.36
C GLU A 14 -3.09 19.31 8.21
N MET A 15 -3.42 18.16 8.80
CA MET A 15 -2.59 16.96 8.76
C MET A 15 -2.45 16.42 7.33
N HIS A 16 -3.55 16.33 6.58
CA HIS A 16 -3.48 15.85 5.19
C HIS A 16 -2.86 16.88 4.24
N LEU A 17 -3.02 18.18 4.52
CA LEU A 17 -2.41 19.24 3.72
C LEU A 17 -0.88 19.19 3.81
N GLU A 18 -0.33 18.98 4.99
CA GLU A 18 1.13 18.82 5.19
C GLU A 18 1.68 17.67 4.36
N VAL A 19 1.01 16.50 4.39
CA VAL A 19 1.41 15.34 3.59
C VAL A 19 1.31 15.65 2.10
N TYR A 20 0.21 16.28 1.66
CA TYR A 20 -0.01 16.63 0.26
C TYR A 20 1.05 17.59 -0.28
N GLN A 21 1.46 18.59 0.50
CA GLN A 21 2.50 19.55 0.13
C GLN A 21 3.90 18.92 0.07
N GLY A 22 4.12 17.80 0.77
CA GLY A 22 5.35 17.01 0.69
C GLY A 22 5.41 16.03 -0.48
N MET A 23 4.30 15.83 -1.20
CA MET A 23 4.28 14.91 -2.35
C MET A 23 4.94 15.51 -3.59
N PRO A 24 5.63 14.71 -4.40
CA PRO A 24 6.14 15.15 -5.71
C PRO A 24 4.99 15.52 -6.66
N GLU A 25 5.17 16.55 -7.49
CA GLU A 25 4.15 17.06 -8.43
C GLU A 25 3.59 16.01 -9.39
N ARG A 26 4.39 15.00 -9.74
CA ARG A 26 3.98 13.81 -10.48
C ARG A 26 4.47 12.56 -9.76
N PRO A 27 3.64 11.93 -8.92
CA PRO A 27 4.08 10.79 -8.13
C PRO A 27 4.34 9.56 -8.99
N LEU A 28 3.69 9.43 -10.16
CA LEU A 28 3.85 8.29 -11.09
C LEU A 28 3.65 8.74 -12.54
N ASP A 29 4.54 8.32 -13.44
CA ASP A 29 4.39 8.45 -14.89
C ASP A 29 4.09 7.07 -15.50
N VAL A 30 2.83 6.84 -15.88
CA VAL A 30 2.39 5.56 -16.47
C VAL A 30 2.94 5.32 -17.86
N THR A 31 3.55 6.33 -18.50
CA THR A 31 4.24 6.18 -19.79
C THR A 31 5.71 5.79 -19.62
N ASP A 32 6.28 6.00 -18.43
CA ASP A 32 7.62 5.54 -18.03
C ASP A 32 7.51 4.63 -16.79
N ILE A 33 7.07 3.40 -17.03
CA ILE A 33 6.93 2.37 -15.98
C ILE A 33 8.29 2.08 -15.32
N PRO A 34 9.42 1.89 -16.06
CA PRO A 34 10.71 1.64 -15.42
C PRO A 34 11.17 2.77 -14.49
N GLY A 35 11.05 4.03 -14.94
CA GLY A 35 11.39 5.19 -14.11
C GLY A 35 10.50 5.30 -12.88
N SER A 36 9.19 5.09 -13.04
CA SER A 36 8.23 5.10 -11.93
C SER A 36 8.51 3.99 -10.91
N VAL A 37 8.89 2.78 -11.35
CA VAL A 37 9.27 1.67 -10.45
C VAL A 37 10.52 2.02 -9.65
N ALA A 38 11.52 2.64 -10.27
CA ALA A 38 12.74 3.06 -9.58
C ALA A 38 12.43 4.11 -8.49
N ALA A 39 11.66 5.14 -8.85
CA ALA A 39 11.25 6.19 -7.92
C ALA A 39 10.42 5.63 -6.74
N MET A 40 9.48 4.72 -6.99
CA MET A 40 8.72 4.07 -5.92
C MET A 40 9.60 3.26 -4.98
N ARG A 41 10.59 2.53 -5.50
CA ARG A 41 11.52 1.74 -4.67
C ARG A 41 12.39 2.63 -3.79
N GLU A 42 12.92 3.72 -4.35
CA GLU A 42 13.71 4.69 -3.60
C GLU A 42 12.89 5.34 -2.49
N HIS A 43 11.67 5.80 -2.80
CA HIS A 43 10.78 6.36 -1.79
C HIS A 43 10.41 5.33 -0.71
N SER A 44 10.13 4.08 -1.09
CA SER A 44 9.79 3.01 -0.15
C SER A 44 10.96 2.67 0.79
N ALA A 45 12.20 2.74 0.30
CA ALA A 45 13.40 2.50 1.11
C ALA A 45 13.63 3.59 2.18
N GLN A 46 13.02 4.77 2.03
CA GLN A 46 13.09 5.86 3.00
C GLN A 46 11.98 5.79 4.06
N ARG A 47 10.99 4.90 3.89
CA ARG A 47 9.87 4.78 4.84
C ARG A 47 10.31 4.01 6.07
N GLU A 48 10.01 4.56 7.23
CA GLU A 48 10.07 3.80 8.49
C GLU A 48 8.98 2.72 8.45
N ILE A 49 9.38 1.48 8.70
CA ILE A 49 8.45 0.36 8.84
C ILE A 49 8.04 0.31 10.29
N GLU A 50 6.77 0.60 10.57
CA GLU A 50 6.21 0.40 11.90
C GLU A 50 6.25 -1.09 12.29
N PRO A 51 6.56 -1.41 13.55
CA PRO A 51 6.54 -2.78 14.02
C PRO A 51 5.12 -3.35 13.94
N LEU A 52 5.03 -4.68 13.85
CA LEU A 52 3.74 -5.35 13.96
C LEU A 52 3.11 -5.07 15.33
N PRO A 53 1.77 -4.90 15.40
CA PRO A 53 1.08 -4.81 16.68
C PRO A 53 1.30 -6.06 17.53
N ASP A 54 1.34 -5.87 18.85
CA ASP A 54 1.38 -6.99 19.80
C ASP A 54 0.16 -7.91 19.63
N GLY A 55 0.35 -9.20 19.88
CA GLY A 55 -0.73 -10.19 19.81
C GLY A 55 -1.18 -10.54 18.39
N VAL A 56 -0.36 -10.26 17.37
CA VAL A 56 -0.59 -10.68 15.98
C VAL A 56 0.55 -11.59 15.53
N THR A 57 0.22 -12.79 15.07
CA THR A 57 1.15 -13.71 14.42
C THR A 57 1.10 -13.56 12.91
N THR A 58 2.26 -13.68 12.26
CA THR A 58 2.39 -13.65 10.80
C THR A 58 2.87 -14.98 10.24
N GLU A 59 2.27 -15.43 9.15
CA GLU A 59 2.63 -16.67 8.47
C GLU A 59 2.60 -16.47 6.95
N ASP A 60 3.67 -16.87 6.27
CA ASP A 60 3.74 -16.87 4.80
C ASP A 60 3.29 -18.21 4.24
N ARG A 61 2.38 -18.19 3.26
CA ARG A 61 1.93 -19.38 2.53
C ARG A 61 1.90 -19.13 1.03
N TYR A 62 1.91 -20.20 0.25
CA TYR A 62 1.70 -20.15 -1.19
C TYR A 62 0.32 -20.70 -1.50
N ALA A 63 -0.54 -19.87 -2.09
CA ALA A 63 -1.86 -20.27 -2.59
C ALA A 63 -1.75 -20.65 -4.08
N PRO A 64 -2.44 -21.70 -4.54
CA PRO A 64 -2.37 -22.12 -5.93
C PRO A 64 -2.87 -21.02 -6.86
N GLY A 65 -2.10 -20.75 -7.91
CA GLY A 65 -2.53 -19.87 -8.99
C GLY A 65 -3.63 -20.51 -9.85
N PRO A 66 -4.34 -19.73 -10.69
CA PRO A 66 -5.17 -20.28 -11.74
C PRO A 66 -4.34 -21.08 -12.76
N ASP A 67 -5.00 -21.87 -13.61
CA ASP A 67 -4.34 -22.79 -14.55
C ASP A 67 -3.20 -22.12 -15.35
N GLY A 68 -1.99 -22.66 -15.17
CA GLY A 68 -0.76 -22.19 -15.84
C GLY A 68 -0.09 -20.98 -15.19
N ALA A 69 -0.67 -20.38 -14.15
CA ALA A 69 -0.06 -19.32 -13.37
C ALA A 69 0.76 -19.87 -12.18
N PRO A 70 1.79 -19.15 -11.73
CA PRO A 70 2.54 -19.54 -10.54
C PRO A 70 1.69 -19.42 -9.26
N ASP A 71 2.09 -20.15 -8.23
CA ASP A 71 1.55 -19.97 -6.89
C ASP A 71 1.82 -18.56 -6.37
N VAL A 72 0.87 -18.03 -5.61
CA VAL A 72 0.89 -16.67 -5.07
C VAL A 72 1.31 -16.71 -3.60
N LEU A 73 2.35 -15.96 -3.25
CA LEU A 73 2.73 -15.73 -1.85
C LEU A 73 1.65 -14.89 -1.17
N VAL A 74 1.08 -15.41 -0.08
CA VAL A 74 0.15 -14.73 0.81
C VAL A 74 0.76 -14.62 2.19
N ARG A 75 0.70 -13.43 2.80
CA ARG A 75 1.04 -13.22 4.21
C ARG A 75 -0.23 -13.17 5.04
N LEU A 76 -0.37 -14.12 5.94
CA LEU A 76 -1.51 -14.24 6.85
C LEU A 76 -1.18 -13.50 8.14
N TYR A 77 -2.10 -12.66 8.59
CA TYR A 77 -2.05 -12.00 9.88
C TYR A 77 -3.18 -12.57 10.73
N ARG A 78 -2.84 -13.11 11.91
CA ARG A 78 -3.82 -13.71 12.81
C ARG A 78 -3.66 -13.13 14.23
N PRO A 79 -4.71 -12.55 14.82
CA PRO A 79 -4.68 -12.18 16.22
C PRO A 79 -4.61 -13.44 17.11
N ASP A 80 -3.88 -13.34 18.21
CA ASP A 80 -3.76 -14.41 19.18
C ASP A 80 -5.12 -14.77 19.78
N GLY A 81 -5.36 -16.07 19.95
CA GLY A 81 -6.64 -16.57 20.49
C GLY A 81 -7.82 -16.57 19.52
N LEU A 82 -7.60 -16.27 18.23
CA LEU A 82 -8.65 -16.47 17.22
C LEU A 82 -8.91 -17.96 17.03
N GLU A 83 -10.13 -18.39 17.35
CA GLU A 83 -10.55 -19.78 17.19
C GLU A 83 -10.52 -20.24 15.72
N PRO A 84 -10.25 -21.53 15.46
CA PRO A 84 -10.36 -22.09 14.11
C PRO A 84 -11.74 -21.84 13.49
N GLY A 85 -11.77 -21.39 12.23
CA GLY A 85 -13.01 -21.05 11.54
C GLY A 85 -13.58 -19.67 11.90
N GLY A 86 -12.82 -18.84 12.64
CA GLY A 86 -13.12 -17.44 12.83
C GLY A 86 -13.18 -16.64 11.52
N PRO A 87 -13.69 -15.39 11.56
CA PRO A 87 -13.80 -14.54 10.38
C PRO A 87 -12.42 -14.27 9.75
N ALA A 88 -12.42 -14.21 8.43
CA ALA A 88 -11.25 -13.83 7.63
C ALA A 88 -11.62 -12.70 6.68
N PHE A 89 -10.67 -11.80 6.44
CA PHE A 89 -10.74 -10.83 5.36
C PHE A 89 -9.99 -11.43 4.15
N TYR A 90 -10.69 -11.53 3.02
CA TYR A 90 -10.18 -12.12 1.77
C TYR A 90 -10.52 -11.21 0.59
#